data_AF-A0A0G0SDH9-F1
#
_entry.id   AF-A0A0G0SDH9-F1
#
_cell.length_a   1.000
_cell.length_b   1.000
_cell.length_c   1.000
_cell.angle_alpha   90.00
_cell.angle_beta   90.00
_cell.angle_gamma   90.00
#
_symmetry.space_group_name_H-M   'P 1'
#
loop_
_entity.id
_entity.type
_entity.pdbx_description
1 polymer ?
#
loop_
_entity_poly.entity_id
_entity_poly.type
_entity_poly.pdbx_seq_one_letter_code
_entity_poly.pdbx_strand_id
1 'polypeptide(L)' 'MAFMASYAIFSPGRNWEQIRTAIAINNFPVKIVGSHAGIITGADGVTHQALEDIAIMRCLPNLAMPKKLGRPQLHQ' A
#
# COMPACT_ATOMS: atom_id res chain seq x y z
N MET A 1 -1.67 -18.05 0.67
CA MET A 1 -1.46 -16.63 1.04
C MET A 1 -2.34 -15.78 0.13
N ALA A 2 -3.15 -14.89 0.70
CA ALA A 2 -4.09 -14.06 -0.06
C ALA A 2 -3.43 -12.76 -0.54
N PHE A 3 -3.89 -12.28 -1.70
CA PHE A 3 -3.47 -11.00 -2.28
C PHE A 3 -4.69 -10.11 -2.46
N MET A 4 -4.53 -8.83 -2.14
CA MET A 4 -5.51 -7.79 -2.41
C MET A 4 -4.82 -6.68 -3.19
N ALA A 5 -5.38 -6.32 -4.35
CA ALA A 5 -4.82 -5.30 -5.22
C ALA A 5 -5.88 -4.26 -5.59
N SER A 6 -5.50 -2.99 -5.54
CA SER A 6 -6.34 -1.86 -5.97
C SER A 6 -5.48 -0.64 -6.26
N TYR A 7 -6.10 0.50 -6.56
CA TYR A 7 -5.41 1.79 -6.55
C TYR A 7 -5.09 2.16 -5.09
N ALA A 8 -3.91 2.72 -4.86
CA ALA A 8 -3.41 3.08 -3.54
C ALA A 8 -4.36 4.03 -2.79
N ILE A 9 -5.06 4.91 -3.52
CA ILE A 9 -6.04 5.81 -2.94
C ILE A 9 -7.31 5.09 -2.43
N PHE A 10 -7.64 3.92 -2.99
CA PHE A 10 -8.81 3.14 -2.59
C PHE A 10 -8.44 2.05 -1.59
N SER A 11 -7.28 1.44 -1.74
CA SER A 11 -6.70 0.53 -0.76
C SER A 11 -5.24 0.92 -0.55
N PRO A 12 -4.92 1.57 0.58
CA PRO A 12 -5.69 1.62 1.84
C PRO A 12 -6.88 2.60 1.96
N GLY A 13 -7.00 3.68 1.19
CA GLY A 13 -7.82 4.84 1.62
C GLY A 13 -9.28 4.58 2.02
N ARG A 14 -9.98 3.62 1.40
CA ARG A 14 -11.38 3.28 1.74
C ARG A 14 -11.53 2.11 2.69
N ASN A 15 -10.61 1.14 2.66
CA ASN A 15 -10.70 -0.09 3.45
C ASN A 15 -9.67 -0.15 4.59
N TRP A 16 -9.08 0.99 4.96
CA TRP A 16 -8.03 1.06 5.97
C TRP A 16 -8.46 0.49 7.33
N GLU A 17 -9.69 0.77 7.78
CA GLU A 17 -10.20 0.21 9.03
C GLU A 17 -10.25 -1.32 8.99
N GLN A 18 -10.75 -1.91 7.90
CA GLN A 18 -10.76 -3.37 7.73
C GLN A 18 -9.34 -3.94 7.68
N ILE A 19 -8.40 -3.26 7.02
CA ILE A 19 -6.99 -3.66 7.04
C ILE A 19 -6.46 -3.64 8.49
N ARG A 20 -6.78 -2.61 9.27
CA ARG A 20 -6.36 -2.48 10.66
C ARG A 20 -6.92 -3.60 11.53
N THR A 21 -8.24 -3.77 11.54
CA THR A 21 -8.93 -4.63 12.51
C THR A 21 -8.95 -6.08 12.09
N ALA A 22 -9.16 -6.37 10.81
CA ALA A 22 -9.21 -7.74 10.31
C ALA A 22 -7.81 -8.31 10.07
N ILE A 23 -6.86 -7.53 9.52
CA ILE A 23 -5.55 -8.06 9.08
C ILE A 23 -4.44 -7.72 10.06
N ALA A 24 -4.19 -6.43 10.33
CA ALA A 24 -3.00 -5.96 11.04
C ALA A 24 -3.00 -6.37 12.51
N ILE A 25 -4.10 -6.16 13.23
CA ILE A 25 -4.23 -6.55 14.65
C ILE A 25 -4.13 -8.09 14.81
N ASN A 26 -4.72 -8.86 13.88
CA ASN A 26 -4.70 -10.33 13.93
C ASN A 26 -3.44 -10.96 13.31
N ASN A 27 -2.53 -10.17 12.75
CA ASN A 27 -1.31 -10.62 12.07
C ASN A 27 -1.56 -11.68 10.98
N PHE A 28 -2.60 -11.48 10.16
CA PHE A 28 -2.90 -12.43 9.08
C PHE A 28 -1.93 -12.30 7.89
N PRO A 29 -1.54 -13.42 7.25
CA PRO A 29 -0.61 -13.41 6.13
C PRO A 29 -1.30 -12.96 4.83
N VAL A 30 -1.49 -11.65 4.68
CA VAL A 30 -2.09 -10.99 3.52
C VAL A 30 -1.11 -10.03 2.88
N LYS A 31 -1.02 -10.05 1.54
CA LYS A 31 -0.26 -9.06 0.77
C LYS A 31 -1.18 -8.02 0.16
N ILE A 32 -1.00 -6.77 0.56
CA ILE A 32 -1.78 -5.62 0.08
C ILE A 32 -0.92 -4.89 -0.96
N VAL A 33 -1.47 -4.71 -2.16
CA VAL A 33 -0.76 -4.14 -3.31
C VAL A 33 -1.53 -2.91 -3.80
N GLY A 34 -0.94 -1.73 -3.58
CA GLY A 34 -1.44 -0.47 -4.14
C GLY A 34 -0.76 -0.14 -5.47
N SER A 35 -1.55 0.18 -6.49
CA SER A 35 -1.09 0.75 -7.77
C SER A 35 -1.37 2.26 -7.82
N HIS A 36 -0.75 2.98 -8.76
CA HIS A 36 -0.99 4.43 -8.96
C HIS A 36 -0.78 5.26 -7.68
N ALA A 37 0.24 4.90 -6.88
CA ALA A 37 0.61 5.63 -5.67
C ALA A 37 1.22 7.01 -6.00
N GLY A 38 1.12 7.95 -5.05
CA GLY A 38 1.63 9.30 -5.21
C GLY A 38 0.83 10.13 -6.22
N ILE A 39 1.53 10.98 -6.97
CA ILE A 39 0.93 11.99 -7.87
C ILE A 39 0.64 11.40 -9.27
N ILE A 40 1.19 10.21 -9.59
CA ILE A 40 1.21 9.65 -10.95
C ILE A 40 -0.11 8.92 -11.24
N THR A 41 -1.18 9.69 -11.44
CA THR A 41 -2.53 9.17 -11.79
C THR A 41 -3.04 9.67 -13.14
N GLY A 42 -2.26 10.51 -13.84
CA GLY A 42 -2.58 10.97 -15.19
C GLY A 42 -3.89 11.76 -15.24
N ALA A 43 -4.82 11.30 -16.09
CA ALA A 43 -6.11 11.95 -16.33
C ALA A 43 -7.15 11.73 -15.21
N ASP A 44 -6.89 10.81 -14.27
CA ASP A 44 -7.86 10.42 -13.23
C ASP A 44 -8.07 11.52 -12.15
N GLY A 45 -7.24 12.57 -12.16
CA GLY A 45 -7.39 13.75 -11.33
C GLY A 45 -6.95 13.58 -9.87
N VAL A 46 -7.18 14.63 -9.06
CA VAL A 46 -6.68 14.74 -7.68
C VAL A 46 -7.25 13.70 -6.74
N THR A 47 -8.46 13.20 -7.01
CA THR A 47 -9.12 12.17 -6.20
C THR A 47 -8.48 10.79 -6.33
N HIS A 48 -7.57 10.62 -7.29
CA HIS A 48 -6.83 9.37 -7.49
C HIS A 48 -5.41 9.42 -6.92
N GLN A 49 -4.95 10.58 -6.44
CA GLN A 49 -3.59 10.76 -5.92
C GLN A 49 -3.50 10.27 -4.48
N ALA A 50 -2.67 9.26 -4.24
CA ALA A 50 -2.49 8.64 -2.93
C ALA A 50 -1.20 9.16 -2.29
N LEU A 51 -1.28 10.30 -1.62
CA LEU A 51 -0.12 10.94 -0.96
C LEU A 51 0.08 10.41 0.47
N GLU A 52 -0.97 9.85 1.05
CA GLU A 52 -1.07 9.41 2.43
C GLU A 52 -0.96 7.89 2.60
N ASP A 53 -0.96 7.12 1.51
CA ASP A 53 -1.03 5.65 1.50
C ASP A 53 0.07 4.98 2.36
N ILE A 54 1.32 5.42 2.20
CA ILE A 54 2.46 4.96 3.00
C ILE A 54 2.30 5.38 4.45
N ALA A 55 1.86 6.62 4.71
CA ALA A 55 1.75 7.14 6.07
C ALA A 55 0.72 6.35 6.89
N ILE A 56 -0.47 6.13 6.31
CA ILE A 56 -1.56 5.43 6.99
C ILE A 56 -1.29 3.92 7.10
N MET A 57 -0.57 3.31 6.16
CA MET A 57 -0.22 1.89 6.29
C MET A 57 0.94 1.65 7.25
N ARG A 58 1.90 2.57 7.30
CA ARG A 58 3.09 2.45 8.16
C ARG A 58 2.78 2.58 9.66
N CYS A 59 1.68 3.23 10.03
CA CYS A 59 1.28 3.37 11.43
C CYS A 59 0.56 2.12 11.99
N LEU A 60 0.22 1.14 11.14
CA LEU A 60 -0.41 -0.11 11.57
C LEU A 60 0.62 -1.12 12.10
N PRO A 61 0.31 -1.85 13.18
CA PRO A 61 1.19 -2.90 13.69
C PRO A 61 1.27 -4.08 12.71
N ASN A 62 2.33 -4.88 12.78
CA ASN A 62 2.53 -6.12 12.02
C ASN A 62 2.55 -6.00 10.48
N LEU A 63 2.38 -4.80 9.91
CA LEU A 63 2.52 -4.57 8.48
C LEU A 63 3.97 -4.24 8.12
N ALA A 64 4.56 -5.08 7.27
CA ALA A 64 5.86 -4.81 6.68
C ALA A 64 5.70 -4.00 5.39
N MET A 65 6.33 -2.81 5.35
CA MET A 65 6.39 -2.03 4.12
C MET A 65 7.37 -2.65 3.13
N PRO A 66 7.09 -2.59 1.81
CA PRO A 66 8.04 -3.04 0.81
C PRO A 66 9.37 -2.29 0.97
N LYS A 67 10.47 -3.05 1.00
CA LYS A 67 11.81 -2.48 0.98
C LYS A 67 11.97 -1.71 -0.34
N LYS A 68 12.51 -0.50 -0.26
CA LYS A 68 12.91 0.25 -1.45
C LYS A 68 13.84 -0.65 -2.26
N LEU A 69 13.48 -0.97 -3.50
CA LEU A 69 14.36 -1.72 -4.37
C LEU A 69 15.57 -0.80 -4.63
N GLY A 70 16.71 -1.11 -4.00
CA GLY A 70 17.96 -0.45 -4.31
C GLY A 70 18.26 -0.61 -5.80
N ARG A 71 19.05 0.30 -6.38
CA ARG A 71 19.50 0.14 -7.77
C ARG A 71 20.00 -1.30 -7.95
N PRO A 72 19.60 -2.01 -9.01
CA PRO A 72 20.16 -3.33 -9.27
C PRO A 72 21.68 -3.15 -9.28
N GLN A 73 22.37 -3.84 -8.38
CA GLN A 73 23.82 -3.95 -8.46
C GLN A 73 24.07 -4.71 -9.74
N LEU A 74 24.44 -3.97 -10.79
CA LEU A 74 24.97 -4.56 -12.01
C LEU A 74 26.12 -5.45 -11.56
N HIS A 75 25.94 -6.77 -11.68
CA HIS A 75 27.07 -7.69 -11.58
C HIS A 75 28.05 -7.27 -12.67
N GLN A 76 29.16 -6.67 -12.26
CA GLN A 76 30.39 -6.69 -13.04
C GLN A 76 30.98 -8.09 -12.95
#